data_AF-A0A9C8UII7-F1
#
_entry.id   AF-A0A9C8UII7-F1
#
_cell.length_a   1.000
_cell.length_b   1.000
_cell.length_c   1.000
_cell.angle_alpha   90.00
_cell.angle_beta   90.00
_cell.angle_gamma   90.00
#
_symmetry.space_group_name_H-M   'P 1'
#
loop_
_entity.id
_entity.type
_entity.pdbx_description
1 polymer ?
#
loop_
_entity_poly.entity_id
_entity_poly.type
_entity_poly.pdbx_seq_one_letter_code
_entity_poly.pdbx_strand_id
1 'polypeptide(L)'
;MTALYIDADACPVKAEAERVATRHKVRMYVVSNGGLRPSQNPLVETIIVPDGPDIADMWIAERCGLGDVVVTGDIPLAARCIEAGARVLKHNGEALTAANIGNVLATRDLMTDLRAADPFRQGGGKSFTKTDRSRFLEALEREMRMAQR
;
A
#
# COMPACT_ATOMS: atom_id res chain seq x y z
N MET A 1 -15.57 -2.45 10.77
CA MET A 1 -15.50 -3.72 9.99
C MET A 1 -14.23 -3.62 9.16
N THR A 2 -13.28 -4.53 9.31
CA THR A 2 -11.95 -4.41 8.70
C THR A 2 -12.01 -4.54 7.18
N ALA A 3 -11.40 -3.59 6.48
CA ALA A 3 -11.14 -3.62 5.05
C ALA A 3 -9.63 -3.58 4.73
N LEU A 4 -9.28 -4.09 3.54
CA LEU A 4 -7.95 -4.03 2.97
C LEU A 4 -7.95 -3.08 1.76
N TYR A 5 -7.14 -2.04 1.79
CA TYR A 5 -6.97 -1.10 0.69
C TYR A 5 -5.64 -1.34 0.00
N ILE A 6 -5.66 -1.49 -1.32
CA ILE A 6 -4.46 -1.64 -2.14
C ILE A 6 -4.38 -0.44 -3.07
N ASP A 7 -3.35 0.38 -2.86
CA ASP A 7 -2.82 1.25 -3.89
C ASP A 7 -2.23 0.36 -4.98
N ALA A 8 -2.83 0.39 -6.16
CA ALA A 8 -2.49 -0.54 -7.21
C ALA A 8 -1.39 -0.04 -8.15
N ASP A 9 -0.92 1.20 -7.97
CA ASP A 9 0.12 1.80 -8.77
C ASP A 9 1.45 1.08 -8.48
N ALA A 10 1.95 0.41 -9.53
CA ALA A 10 3.14 -0.43 -9.45
C ALA A 10 3.13 -1.51 -8.34
N CYS A 11 1.96 -1.96 -7.87
CA CYS A 11 1.85 -2.95 -6.79
C CYS A 11 2.14 -4.40 -7.28
N PRO A 12 3.25 -5.05 -6.85
CA PRO A 12 3.65 -6.37 -7.34
C PRO A 12 3.01 -7.53 -6.56
N VAL A 13 2.23 -7.23 -5.52
CA VAL A 13 1.71 -8.19 -4.51
C VAL A 13 0.18 -8.29 -4.46
N LYS A 14 -0.52 -7.83 -5.51
CA LYS A 14 -1.99 -7.87 -5.58
C LYS A 14 -2.56 -9.27 -5.40
N ALA A 15 -1.94 -10.29 -6.01
CA ALA A 15 -2.38 -11.68 -5.90
C ALA A 15 -2.19 -12.22 -4.48
N GLU A 16 -1.08 -11.88 -3.83
CA GLU A 16 -0.80 -12.22 -2.44
C GLU A 16 -1.81 -11.56 -1.49
N ALA A 17 -2.10 -10.28 -1.69
CA ALA A 17 -3.09 -9.54 -0.92
C ALA A 17 -4.49 -10.16 -1.05
N GLU A 18 -4.91 -10.49 -2.28
CA GLU A 18 -6.20 -11.13 -2.53
C GLU A 18 -6.33 -12.48 -1.80
N ARG A 19 -5.27 -13.29 -1.79
CA ARG A 19 -5.26 -14.58 -1.07
C ARG A 19 -5.47 -14.40 0.43
N VAL A 20 -4.84 -13.39 1.03
CA VAL A 20 -5.02 -13.10 2.47
C VAL A 20 -6.42 -12.54 2.73
N ALA A 21 -6.89 -11.58 1.93
CA ALA A 21 -8.23 -11.00 2.08
C ALA A 21 -9.33 -12.09 2.02
N THR A 22 -9.21 -13.02 1.08
CA THR A 22 -10.13 -14.15 0.90
C THR A 22 -10.14 -15.06 2.14
N ARG A 23 -8.97 -15.39 2.67
CA ARG A 23 -8.84 -16.23 3.88
C ARG A 23 -9.51 -15.57 5.10
N HIS A 24 -9.32 -14.27 5.25
CA HIS A 24 -9.89 -13.48 6.35
C HIS A 24 -11.36 -13.09 6.12
N LYS A 25 -11.92 -13.37 4.93
CA LYS A 25 -13.27 -12.95 4.50
C LYS A 25 -13.50 -11.45 4.64
N VAL A 26 -12.46 -10.65 4.37
CA VAL A 26 -12.54 -9.17 4.42
C VAL A 26 -12.74 -8.60 3.03
N ARG A 27 -13.33 -7.41 2.97
CA ARG A 27 -13.40 -6.65 1.72
C ARG A 27 -12.02 -6.12 1.35
N MET A 28 -11.68 -6.26 0.07
CA MET A 28 -10.45 -5.72 -0.50
C MET A 28 -10.79 -4.71 -1.60
N TYR A 29 -10.31 -3.49 -1.46
CA TYR A 29 -10.44 -2.42 -2.45
C TYR A 29 -9.12 -2.27 -3.19
N VAL A 30 -9.14 -2.46 -4.51
CA VAL A 30 -7.99 -2.21 -5.38
C VAL A 30 -8.26 -0.91 -6.12
N VAL A 31 -7.48 0.12 -5.80
CA VAL A 31 -7.72 1.49 -6.28
C VAL A 31 -6.66 1.85 -7.32
N SER A 32 -7.07 2.30 -8.49
CA SER A 32 -6.18 2.84 -9.53
C SER A 32 -6.87 3.89 -10.38
N ASN A 33 -6.09 4.67 -11.12
CA ASN A 33 -6.57 5.57 -12.19
C ASN A 33 -6.99 4.84 -13.47
N GLY A 34 -6.86 3.51 -13.53
CA GLY A 34 -7.26 2.71 -14.70
C GLY A 34 -6.40 1.48 -14.90
N GLY A 35 -6.53 0.86 -16.08
CA GLY A 35 -5.63 -0.19 -16.56
C GLY A 35 -5.69 -1.54 -15.83
N LEU A 36 -6.59 -1.71 -14.86
CA LEU A 36 -6.72 -2.94 -14.10
C LEU A 36 -7.84 -3.82 -14.62
N ARG A 37 -7.53 -5.11 -14.81
CA ARG A 37 -8.56 -6.13 -14.99
C ARG A 37 -9.21 -6.43 -13.63
N PRO A 38 -10.55 -6.36 -13.53
CA PRO A 38 -11.24 -6.73 -12.30
C PRO A 38 -10.95 -8.17 -11.88
N SER A 39 -10.84 -8.39 -10.57
CA SER A 39 -10.78 -9.74 -10.02
C SER A 39 -12.15 -10.44 -10.13
N GLN A 40 -12.14 -11.75 -10.31
CA GLN A 40 -13.38 -12.56 -10.26
C GLN A 40 -13.82 -12.85 -8.83
N ASN A 41 -12.98 -12.51 -7.85
CA ASN A 41 -13.23 -12.76 -6.45
C ASN A 41 -14.32 -11.81 -5.93
N PRO A 42 -15.43 -12.34 -5.39
CA PRO A 42 -16.54 -11.51 -4.97
C PRO A 42 -16.22 -10.63 -3.77
N LEU A 43 -15.08 -10.83 -3.07
CA LEU A 43 -14.59 -9.99 -1.97
C LEU A 43 -13.70 -8.82 -2.44
N VAL A 44 -13.27 -8.85 -3.70
CA VAL A 44 -12.41 -7.81 -4.29
C VAL A 44 -13.27 -6.84 -5.07
N GLU A 45 -13.11 -5.56 -4.80
CA GLU A 45 -13.74 -4.46 -5.53
C GLU A 45 -12.65 -3.63 -6.20
N THR A 46 -12.77 -3.44 -7.52
CA THR A 46 -11.85 -2.59 -8.28
C THR A 46 -12.45 -1.20 -8.39
N ILE A 47 -11.75 -0.23 -7.81
CA ILE A 47 -12.14 1.17 -7.82
C ILE A 47 -11.28 1.88 -8.86
N ILE A 48 -11.93 2.34 -9.94
CA ILE A 48 -11.28 3.15 -10.96
C ILE A 48 -11.61 4.60 -10.66
N VAL A 49 -10.60 5.37 -10.26
CA VAL A 49 -10.73 6.80 -10.03
C VAL A 49 -10.45 7.61 -11.30
N PRO A 50 -10.89 8.87 -11.40
CA PRO A 50 -10.52 9.74 -12.51
C PRO A 50 -9.00 9.89 -12.68
N ASP A 51 -8.57 10.13 -13.92
CA ASP A 51 -7.19 10.50 -14.20
C ASP A 51 -6.83 11.81 -13.50
N GLY A 52 -5.71 11.80 -12.80
CA GLY A 52 -5.16 12.96 -12.12
C GLY A 52 -4.08 12.57 -11.12
N PRO A 53 -3.20 13.51 -10.75
CA PRO A 53 -2.22 13.27 -9.69
C PRO A 53 -2.94 13.02 -8.37
N ASP A 54 -2.44 12.04 -7.62
CA ASP A 54 -2.83 11.72 -6.23
C ASP A 54 -4.33 11.39 -6.01
N ILE A 55 -5.12 11.18 -7.06
CA ILE A 55 -6.56 10.92 -6.93
C ILE A 55 -6.83 9.59 -6.21
N ALA A 56 -6.06 8.55 -6.54
CA ALA A 56 -6.16 7.25 -5.88
C ALA A 56 -5.80 7.35 -4.40
N ASP A 57 -4.73 8.09 -4.10
CA ASP A 57 -4.24 8.33 -2.75
C ASP A 57 -5.28 9.06 -1.90
N MET A 58 -5.87 10.13 -2.44
CA MET A 58 -6.95 10.86 -1.78
C MET A 58 -8.13 9.92 -1.49
N TRP A 59 -8.55 9.11 -2.47
CA TRP A 59 -9.67 8.21 -2.29
C TRP A 59 -9.44 7.21 -1.16
N ILE A 60 -8.24 6.63 -1.07
CA ILE A 60 -7.85 5.68 -0.02
C ILE A 60 -7.82 6.39 1.33
N ALA A 61 -7.10 7.51 1.44
CA ALA A 61 -6.90 8.22 2.69
C ALA A 61 -8.21 8.72 3.31
N GLU A 62 -9.19 9.13 2.48
CA GLU A 62 -10.52 9.57 2.93
C GLU A 62 -11.39 8.44 3.50
N ARG A 63 -11.08 7.17 3.19
CA ARG A 63 -11.96 6.02 3.46
C ARG A 63 -11.37 5.00 4.41
N CYS A 64 -10.05 4.87 4.44
CA CYS A 64 -9.40 4.02 5.42
C CYS A 64 -9.48 4.64 6.82
N GLY A 65 -9.50 3.80 7.84
CA GLY A 65 -9.42 4.27 9.21
C GLY A 65 -8.99 3.20 10.21
N LEU A 66 -9.36 3.41 11.47
CA LEU A 66 -9.07 2.48 12.54
C LEU A 66 -9.63 1.08 12.24
N GLY A 67 -8.75 0.09 12.30
CA GLY A 67 -9.10 -1.31 12.06
C GLY A 67 -9.05 -1.73 10.59
N ASP A 68 -8.55 -0.86 9.71
CA ASP A 68 -8.23 -1.19 8.31
C ASP A 68 -6.73 -1.40 8.09
N VAL A 69 -6.42 -2.04 6.96
CA VAL A 69 -5.04 -2.23 6.50
C VAL A 69 -4.89 -1.61 5.11
N VAL A 70 -3.82 -0.86 4.89
CA VAL A 70 -3.48 -0.24 3.60
C VAL A 70 -2.14 -0.79 3.12
N VAL A 71 -2.06 -1.17 1.86
CA VAL A 71 -0.82 -1.54 1.18
C VAL A 71 -0.49 -0.44 0.17
N THR A 72 0.64 0.24 0.37
CA THR A 72 1.13 1.26 -0.55
C THR A 72 2.65 1.37 -0.49
N GLY A 73 3.24 1.76 -1.62
CA GLY A 73 4.64 2.18 -1.70
C GLY A 73 4.83 3.69 -1.57
N ASP A 74 3.75 4.46 -1.67
CA ASP A 74 3.75 5.91 -1.57
C ASP A 74 3.83 6.34 -0.09
N ILE A 75 4.88 7.11 0.23
CA ILE A 75 5.17 7.51 1.61
C ILE A 75 4.22 8.63 2.08
N PRO A 76 3.95 9.69 1.29
CA PRO A 76 2.86 10.62 1.58
C PRO A 76 1.50 9.96 1.86
N LEU A 77 1.04 9.02 1.03
CA LEU A 77 -0.20 8.29 1.26
C LEU A 77 -0.14 7.49 2.57
N ALA A 78 0.97 6.78 2.80
CA ALA A 78 1.17 6.01 4.02
C ALA A 78 1.05 6.88 5.28
N ALA A 79 1.61 8.09 5.28
CA ALA A 79 1.51 9.02 6.39
C ALA A 79 0.05 9.40 6.68
N ARG A 80 -0.73 9.76 5.65
CA ARG A 80 -2.15 10.09 5.80
C ARG A 80 -2.98 8.92 6.33
N CYS A 81 -2.71 7.70 5.86
CA CYS A 81 -3.42 6.51 6.31
C CYS A 81 -3.11 6.18 7.79
N ILE A 82 -1.86 6.39 8.23
CA ILE A 82 -1.47 6.24 9.64
C ILE A 82 -2.17 7.29 10.50
N GLU A 83 -2.25 8.54 10.04
CA GLU A 83 -2.99 9.61 10.73
C GLU A 83 -4.49 9.27 10.87
N ALA A 84 -5.07 8.61 9.85
CA ALA A 84 -6.45 8.10 9.90
C ALA A 84 -6.63 6.87 10.84
N GLY A 85 -5.54 6.31 11.38
CA GLY A 85 -5.55 5.17 12.29
C GLY A 85 -5.47 3.80 11.61
N ALA A 86 -5.27 3.76 10.29
CA ALA A 86 -5.08 2.52 9.56
C ALA A 86 -3.68 1.94 9.79
N ARG A 87 -3.56 0.62 9.62
CA ARG A 87 -2.26 -0.08 9.59
C ARG A 87 -1.71 -0.02 8.17
N VAL A 88 -0.43 0.30 8.00
CA VAL A 88 0.15 0.47 6.66
C VAL A 88 1.32 -0.47 6.42
N LEU A 89 1.34 -1.10 5.24
CA LEU A 89 2.39 -2.01 4.79
C LEU A 89 2.94 -1.59 3.42
N LYS A 90 4.26 -1.65 3.26
CA LYS A 90 4.90 -1.62 1.94
C LYS A 90 4.81 -2.99 1.26
N HIS A 91 4.99 -3.00 -0.07
CA HIS A 91 5.03 -4.21 -0.90
C HIS A 91 6.08 -5.26 -0.47
N ASN A 92 7.13 -4.84 0.24
CA ASN A 92 8.20 -5.72 0.75
C ASN A 92 7.91 -6.29 2.16
N GLY A 93 6.75 -5.97 2.73
CA GLY A 93 6.32 -6.40 4.08
C GLY A 93 6.80 -5.51 5.23
N GLU A 94 7.50 -4.40 4.95
CA GLU A 94 7.84 -3.41 5.97
C GLU A 94 6.57 -2.68 6.45
N ALA A 95 6.36 -2.65 7.77
CA ALA A 95 5.27 -1.90 8.39
C ALA A 95 5.66 -0.43 8.60
N LEU A 96 4.79 0.45 8.14
CA LEU A 96 4.89 1.88 8.40
C LEU A 96 3.97 2.22 9.59
N THR A 97 4.50 3.02 10.51
CA THR A 97 3.88 3.33 11.81
C THR A 97 4.16 4.77 12.16
N ALA A 98 3.39 5.33 13.10
CA ALA A 98 3.64 6.68 13.62
C ALA A 98 5.07 6.86 14.17
N ALA A 99 5.72 5.79 14.64
CA ALA A 99 7.06 5.84 15.18
C ALA A 99 8.18 5.96 14.12
N ASN A 100 7.94 5.49 12.88
CA ASN A 100 8.98 5.46 11.84
C ASN A 100 8.64 6.32 10.61
N ILE A 101 7.37 6.67 10.38
CA ILE A 101 6.93 7.31 9.14
C ILE A 101 7.62 8.66 8.90
N GLY A 102 7.83 9.47 9.94
CA GLY A 102 8.52 10.76 9.81
C GLY A 102 9.95 10.62 9.27
N ASN A 103 10.70 9.64 9.76
CA ASN A 103 12.07 9.37 9.29
C ASN A 103 12.08 8.86 7.85
N VAL A 104 11.10 8.00 7.49
CA VAL A 104 10.96 7.46 6.14
C VAL A 104 10.61 8.58 5.15
N LEU A 105 9.69 9.49 5.53
CA LEU A 105 9.31 10.65 4.74
C LEU A 105 10.49 11.60 4.53
N ALA A 106 11.20 11.98 5.59
CA ALA A 106 12.39 12.84 5.50
C ALA A 106 13.48 12.22 4.60
N THR A 107 13.71 10.91 4.70
CA THR A 107 14.67 10.21 3.83
C THR A 107 14.22 10.22 2.37
N ARG A 108 12.92 10.03 2.11
CA ARG A 108 12.34 10.09 0.76
C ARG A 108 12.51 11.48 0.15
N ASP A 109 12.27 12.53 0.92
CA ASP A 109 12.35 13.91 0.45
C ASP A 109 13.79 14.28 0.12
N LEU A 110 14.73 13.97 1.03
CA LEU A 110 16.17 14.13 0.77
C LEU A 110 16.61 13.39 -0.50
N MET A 111 16.17 12.14 -0.70
CA MET A 111 16.50 11.38 -1.92
C MET A 111 15.88 11.98 -3.19
N THR A 112 14.73 12.63 -3.07
CA THR A 112 14.09 13.36 -4.17
C THR A 112 14.92 14.59 -4.54
N ASP A 113 15.33 15.37 -3.55
CA ASP A 113 16.17 16.57 -3.75
C ASP A 113 17.53 16.20 -4.37
N LEU A 114 18.16 15.12 -3.91
CA LEU A 114 19.44 14.65 -4.46
C LEU A 114 19.32 14.20 -5.93
N ARG A 115 18.20 13.58 -6.32
CA ARG A 115 17.96 13.23 -7.74
C ARG A 115 17.66 14.46 -8.59
N ALA A 116 16.97 15.46 -8.04
CA ALA A 116 16.74 16.72 -8.73
C ALA A 116 18.05 17.49 -8.96
N ALA A 117 18.98 17.42 -8.01
CA ALA A 117 20.30 18.04 -8.11
C ALA A 117 21.28 17.30 -9.04
N ASP A 118 21.17 15.98 -9.17
CA ASP A 118 21.97 15.16 -10.10
C ASP A 118 21.10 14.13 -10.83
N PRO A 119 20.51 14.50 -11.99
CA PRO A 119 19.61 13.65 -12.76
C PRO A 119 20.26 12.36 -13.30
N PHE A 120 21.59 12.30 -13.36
CA PHE A 120 22.33 11.14 -13.86
C PHE A 120 22.57 10.08 -12.78
N ARG A 121 22.25 10.40 -11.51
CA ARG A 121 22.34 9.48 -10.38
C ARG A 121 21.15 8.51 -10.34
N GLN A 122 21.07 7.63 -11.35
CA GLN A 122 20.10 6.54 -11.34
C GLN A 122 20.55 5.44 -10.37
N GLY A 123 19.82 5.27 -9.27
CA GLY A 123 19.90 4.08 -8.45
C GLY A 123 19.22 2.91 -9.16
N GLY A 124 19.93 1.79 -9.36
CA GLY A 124 19.33 0.55 -9.85
C GLY A 124 18.40 -0.03 -8.78
N GLY A 125 17.09 0.00 -9.02
CA GLY A 125 16.12 -0.63 -8.13
C GLY A 125 16.39 -2.13 -8.01
N LYS A 126 16.43 -2.66 -6.78
CA LYS A 126 16.51 -4.11 -6.58
C LYS A 126 15.27 -4.77 -7.18
N SER A 127 15.46 -5.86 -7.92
CA SER A 127 14.35 -6.67 -8.42
C SER A 127 13.53 -7.21 -7.27
N PHE A 128 12.20 -7.21 -7.42
CA PHE A 128 11.28 -7.76 -6.43
C PHE A 128 11.38 -9.29 -6.40
N THR A 129 11.78 -9.85 -5.27
CA THR A 129 12.13 -11.28 -5.16
C THR A 129 11.01 -12.13 -4.58
N LYS A 130 11.13 -13.47 -4.69
CA LYS A 130 10.24 -14.42 -3.99
C LYS A 130 10.31 -14.24 -2.47
N THR A 131 11.48 -13.91 -1.92
CA THR A 131 11.66 -13.66 -0.49
C THR A 131 10.85 -12.43 -0.04
N ASP A 132 10.79 -11.39 -0.86
CA ASP A 132 9.99 -10.19 -0.56
C ASP A 132 8.49 -10.51 -0.56
N ARG A 133 8.03 -11.36 -1.49
CA ARG A 133 6.65 -11.87 -1.50
C ARG A 133 6.29 -12.64 -0.23
N SER A 134 7.19 -13.51 0.24
CA SER A 134 6.97 -14.26 1.48
C SER A 134 6.90 -13.34 2.70
N ARG A 135 7.81 -12.36 2.80
CA ARG A 135 7.79 -11.35 3.88
C ARG A 135 6.50 -10.55 3.87
N PHE A 136 6.05 -10.12 2.69
CA PHE A 136 4.79 -9.42 2.53
C PHE A 136 3.60 -10.25 3.03
N LEU A 137 3.51 -11.53 2.64
CA LEU A 137 2.43 -12.42 3.09
C LEU A 137 2.42 -12.59 4.61
N GLU A 138 3.58 -12.82 5.23
CA GLU A 138 3.70 -12.94 6.68
C GLU A 138 3.31 -11.65 7.40
N ALA A 139 3.74 -10.49 6.87
CA ALA A 139 3.41 -9.19 7.43
C ALA A 139 1.91 -8.88 7.30
N LEU A 140 1.33 -9.11 6.12
CA LEU A 140 -0.09 -8.84 5.88
C LEU A 140 -0.98 -9.73 6.75
N GLU A 141 -0.68 -11.02 6.88
CA GLU A 141 -1.41 -11.92 7.77
C GLU A 141 -1.39 -11.41 9.23
N ARG A 142 -0.24 -10.93 9.71
CA ARG A 142 -0.12 -10.36 11.05
C ARG A 142 -0.96 -9.09 11.20
N GLU A 143 -0.84 -8.12 10.28
CA GLU A 143 -1.58 -6.87 10.38
C GLU A 143 -3.09 -7.08 10.26
N MET A 144 -3.55 -8.00 9.40
CA MET A 144 -4.96 -8.37 9.29
C MET A 144 -5.51 -8.94 10.60
N ARG A 145 -4.77 -9.84 11.26
CA ARG A 145 -5.16 -10.37 12.58
C ARG A 145 -5.22 -9.28 13.65
N MET A 146 -4.31 -8.32 13.61
CA MET A 146 -4.26 -7.22 14.57
C MET A 146 -5.34 -6.16 14.31
N ALA A 147 -5.79 -6.02 13.05
CA ALA A 147 -6.87 -5.12 12.64
C ALA A 147 -8.26 -5.65 13.03
N GLN A 148 -8.41 -6.99 13.09
CA GLN A 148 -9.66 -7.67 13.44
C GLN A 148 -9.86 -7.90 14.95
N ARG A 149 -8.92 -7.45 15.79
CA ARG A 149 -9.02 -7.50 17.26
C ARG A 149 -9.70 -6.25 17.79
#